data_AF-A0A6J2RI00-F1
#
_entry.id   AF-A0A6J2RI00-F1
#
_cell.length_a   1.000
_cell.length_b   1.000
_cell.length_c   1.000
_cell.angle_alpha   90.00
_cell.angle_beta   90.00
_cell.angle_gamma   90.00
#
_symmetry.space_group_name_H-M   'P 1'
#
loop_
_entity.id
_entity.type
_entity.pdbx_description
1 polymer ?
#
loop_
_entity_poly.entity_id
_entity_poly.type
_entity_poly.pdbx_seq_one_letter_code
_entity_poly.pdbx_strand_id
1 'polypeptide(L)'
;MKLWKGATFAFMLCGAALSILLVRNMATTSSPPPSSSSSSAAAESTVSSRQVVGPHRKTRSADEMNSLLSEFSMMFQSFTEGELQHVVGTLLDRKRRKSRRLGDNQARRTKRARRPKPCSLRQLELTVSELGLGYDSDETVLLRYCSGKCTSHRENYDITMEHMMRTGFRKKGRKDKVSNGPCCRPTAFEKEFSFLDNNSRYHTIQNVSAKNCGCV
;
A
#
# COMPACT_ATOMS: atom_id res chain seq x y z
N MET A 1 26.31 -19.37 39.04
CA MET A 1 24.98 -18.99 38.48
C MET A 1 24.19 -18.12 39.47
N LYS A 2 24.44 -16.79 39.60
CA LYS A 2 23.69 -15.93 40.55
C LYS A 2 23.32 -14.51 40.06
N LEU A 3 23.74 -14.09 38.85
CA LEU A 3 23.57 -12.69 38.39
C LEU A 3 22.18 -12.34 37.81
N TRP A 4 21.43 -13.30 37.26
CA TRP A 4 20.16 -12.99 36.56
C TRP A 4 19.07 -12.43 37.50
N LYS A 5 19.09 -12.79 38.80
CA LYS A 5 18.09 -12.35 39.78
C LYS A 5 18.09 -10.84 40.05
N GLY A 6 19.16 -10.11 39.72
CA GLY A 6 19.18 -8.64 39.83
C GLY A 6 18.40 -7.95 38.70
N ALA A 7 18.51 -8.47 37.48
CA ALA A 7 17.90 -7.86 36.30
C ALA A 7 16.35 -7.84 36.37
N THR A 8 15.74 -8.87 36.93
CA THR A 8 14.28 -8.97 37.07
C THR A 8 13.68 -7.86 37.94
N PHE A 9 14.36 -7.45 39.02
CA PHE A 9 13.91 -6.32 39.85
C PHE A 9 14.09 -4.97 39.12
N ALA A 10 15.18 -4.79 38.38
CA ALA A 10 15.41 -3.58 37.61
C ALA A 10 14.34 -3.36 36.52
N PHE A 11 13.94 -4.42 35.79
CA PHE A 11 12.87 -4.31 34.79
C PHE A 11 11.50 -4.02 35.41
N MET A 12 11.16 -4.62 36.56
CA MET A 12 9.88 -4.35 37.26
C MET A 12 9.80 -2.90 37.76
N LEU A 13 10.88 -2.36 38.34
CA LEU A 13 10.95 -0.95 38.77
C LEU A 13 10.85 0.03 37.60
N CYS A 14 11.53 -0.26 36.49
CA CYS A 14 11.49 0.57 35.28
C CYS A 14 10.10 0.58 34.64
N GLY A 15 9.42 -0.58 34.61
CA GLY A 15 8.03 -0.70 34.13
C GLY A 15 7.07 0.18 34.94
N ALA A 16 7.12 0.10 36.28
CA ALA A 16 6.25 0.90 37.15
C ALA A 16 6.45 2.42 36.98
N ALA A 17 7.71 2.88 36.81
CA ALA A 17 8.01 4.29 36.57
C ALA A 17 7.42 4.79 35.23
N LEU A 18 7.51 3.98 34.16
CA LEU A 18 6.90 4.30 32.86
C LEU A 18 5.37 4.33 32.92
N SER A 19 4.74 3.42 33.67
CA SER A 19 3.28 3.45 33.90
C SER A 19 2.82 4.77 34.53
N ILE A 20 3.52 5.24 35.57
CA ILE A 20 3.18 6.49 36.28
C ILE A 20 3.33 7.70 35.35
N LEU A 21 4.38 7.76 34.54
CA LEU A 21 4.60 8.86 33.58
C LEU A 21 3.53 8.91 32.49
N LEU A 22 3.11 7.76 31.95
CA LEU A 22 2.06 7.69 30.93
C LEU A 22 0.69 8.11 31.49
N VAL A 23 0.33 7.68 32.69
CA VAL A 23 -0.91 8.13 33.36
C VAL A 23 -0.88 9.64 33.63
N ARG A 24 0.26 10.18 34.10
CA ARG A 24 0.39 11.61 34.43
C ARG A 24 0.26 12.52 33.20
N ASN A 25 0.78 12.11 32.04
CA ASN A 25 0.63 12.86 30.77
C ASN A 25 -0.78 12.75 30.16
N MET A 26 -1.56 11.72 30.50
CA MET A 26 -2.97 11.61 30.06
C MET A 26 -3.90 12.45 30.96
N ALA A 27 -3.62 12.49 32.26
CA ALA A 27 -4.44 13.19 33.27
C ALA A 27 -4.41 14.73 33.14
N THR A 28 -3.43 15.33 32.45
CA THR A 28 -3.31 16.80 32.27
C THR A 28 -4.30 17.40 31.26
N THR A 29 -5.42 16.74 30.96
CA THR A 29 -6.35 17.15 29.88
C THR A 29 -7.80 17.37 30.36
N SER A 30 -8.05 17.56 31.66
CA SER A 30 -9.42 17.80 32.17
C SER A 30 -9.51 18.44 33.57
N SER A 31 -9.68 19.76 33.66
CA SER A 31 -10.42 20.46 34.74
C SER A 31 -10.58 21.98 34.47
N PRO A 32 -11.63 22.66 35.00
CA PRO A 32 -12.00 24.06 34.69
C PRO A 32 -11.39 25.11 35.68
N PRO A 33 -11.61 26.43 35.47
CA PRO A 33 -10.86 27.50 36.15
C PRO A 33 -11.57 28.15 37.37
N PRO A 34 -10.83 28.88 38.21
CA PRO A 34 -11.36 29.90 39.13
C PRO A 34 -10.97 31.34 38.74
N SER A 35 -11.90 32.28 38.99
CA SER A 35 -11.66 33.73 39.17
C SER A 35 -11.36 34.02 40.66
N SER A 36 -10.82 35.16 41.14
CA SER A 36 -10.24 36.39 40.55
C SER A 36 -9.05 36.86 41.46
N SER A 37 -8.56 38.10 41.62
CA SER A 37 -8.83 39.48 41.15
C SER A 37 -7.67 40.40 41.58
N SER A 38 -7.38 41.49 40.82
CA SER A 38 -6.53 42.66 41.19
C SER A 38 -5.06 42.41 41.59
N SER A 39 -4.07 43.27 41.33
CA SER A 39 -3.87 44.46 40.44
C SER A 39 -2.32 44.71 40.37
N SER A 40 -1.69 45.81 39.94
CA SER A 40 -2.07 47.19 39.53
C SER A 40 -0.88 47.86 38.79
N ALA A 41 -1.11 49.04 38.19
CA ALA A 41 -0.11 50.01 37.66
C ALA A 41 0.65 49.62 36.38
N ALA A 42 1.20 50.65 35.69
CA ALA A 42 1.67 50.58 34.30
C ALA A 42 2.98 51.35 34.06
N ALA A 43 3.68 51.01 32.98
CA ALA A 43 4.66 51.85 32.30
C ALA A 43 4.73 51.46 30.81
N GLU A 44 5.06 52.42 29.95
CA GLU A 44 5.24 52.26 28.49
C GLU A 44 6.73 51.90 28.20
N SER A 45 7.22 51.54 26.99
CA SER A 45 6.65 51.64 25.64
C SER A 45 7.29 50.62 24.64
N THR A 46 6.54 50.31 23.57
CA THR A 46 6.97 49.89 22.19
C THR A 46 8.05 48.82 21.89
N VAL A 47 7.63 47.86 21.03
CA VAL A 47 8.42 47.08 20.03
C VAL A 47 9.43 46.04 20.60
N SER A 48 9.19 44.73 20.51
CA SER A 48 9.19 43.99 19.24
C SER A 48 8.56 42.58 19.37
N SER A 49 7.30 42.41 18.99
CA SER A 49 6.63 41.08 19.04
C SER A 49 6.80 40.30 17.73
N ARG A 50 7.82 39.45 17.69
CA ARG A 50 7.84 38.30 16.76
C ARG A 50 7.01 37.16 17.37
N GLN A 51 5.73 37.05 17.01
CA GLN A 51 5.00 35.80 17.15
C GLN A 51 4.66 35.19 15.79
N VAL A 52 4.97 33.90 15.67
CA VAL A 52 4.84 33.14 14.43
C VAL A 52 3.37 32.82 14.19
N VAL A 53 2.85 33.25 13.04
CA VAL A 53 1.51 32.84 12.58
C VAL A 53 1.52 31.33 12.30
N GLY A 54 1.07 30.54 13.27
CA GLY A 54 0.73 29.15 13.05
C GLY A 54 -0.42 29.05 12.03
N PRO A 55 -0.38 28.11 11.07
CA PRO A 55 -1.42 27.99 10.05
C PRO A 55 -2.70 27.40 10.66
N HIS A 56 -3.51 28.24 11.29
CA HIS A 56 -4.87 27.89 11.71
C HIS A 56 -5.65 27.42 10.49
N ARG A 57 -6.00 26.12 10.47
CA ARG A 57 -6.97 25.58 9.52
C ARG A 57 -8.32 26.22 9.80
N LYS A 58 -8.64 27.31 9.09
CA LYS A 58 -10.00 27.86 9.02
C LYS A 58 -10.92 26.76 8.48
N THR A 59 -11.65 26.10 9.36
CA THR A 59 -12.83 25.32 9.00
C THR A 59 -13.77 26.25 8.27
N ARG A 60 -13.95 26.06 6.96
CA ARG A 60 -14.99 26.76 6.19
C ARG A 60 -16.33 26.42 6.82
N SER A 61 -17.20 27.41 7.03
CA SER A 61 -18.53 27.10 7.53
C SER A 61 -19.31 26.30 6.48
N ALA A 62 -20.18 25.41 6.94
CA ALA A 62 -21.13 24.76 6.06
C ALA A 62 -22.16 25.76 5.51
N ASP A 63 -22.44 26.85 6.23
CA ASP A 63 -23.39 27.88 5.82
C ASP A 63 -23.03 28.52 4.48
N GLU A 64 -21.74 28.72 4.22
CA GLU A 64 -21.20 29.26 2.95
C GLU A 64 -21.35 28.26 1.78
N MET A 65 -21.48 26.96 2.07
CA MET A 65 -21.86 25.97 1.06
C MET A 65 -23.38 25.91 0.88
N ASN A 66 -24.16 26.11 1.94
CA ASN A 66 -25.62 26.11 1.90
C ASN A 66 -26.18 27.33 1.15
N SER A 67 -25.59 28.52 1.34
CA SER A 67 -25.95 29.73 0.58
C SER A 67 -25.66 29.57 -0.91
N LEU A 68 -24.46 29.10 -1.27
CA LEU A 68 -24.10 28.80 -2.65
C LEU A 68 -25.03 27.75 -3.26
N LEU A 69 -25.38 26.67 -2.55
CA LEU A 69 -26.33 25.67 -3.06
C LEU A 69 -27.74 26.25 -3.30
N SER A 70 -28.17 27.23 -2.49
CA SER A 70 -29.41 27.98 -2.73
C SER A 70 -29.32 28.84 -3.99
N GLU A 71 -28.23 29.58 -4.17
CA GLU A 71 -27.95 30.41 -5.35
C GLU A 71 -27.89 29.55 -6.64
N PHE A 72 -27.21 28.41 -6.60
CA PHE A 72 -27.22 27.42 -7.69
C PHE A 72 -28.63 26.85 -7.94
N SER A 73 -29.44 26.64 -6.89
CA SER A 73 -30.82 26.14 -7.03
C SER A 73 -31.70 27.10 -7.83
N MET A 74 -31.58 28.42 -7.63
CA MET A 74 -32.35 29.42 -8.39
C MET A 74 -32.08 29.33 -9.89
N MET A 75 -30.84 29.06 -10.30
CA MET A 75 -30.49 28.90 -11.72
C MET A 75 -31.12 27.65 -12.38
N PHE A 76 -31.58 26.66 -11.61
CA PHE A 76 -32.27 25.48 -12.16
C PHE A 76 -33.80 25.63 -12.24
N GLN A 77 -34.38 26.71 -11.72
CA GLN A 77 -35.84 26.93 -11.73
C GLN A 77 -36.42 27.24 -13.11
N SER A 78 -35.59 27.68 -14.06
CA SER A 78 -35.99 28.02 -15.44
C SER A 78 -35.94 26.83 -16.41
N PHE A 79 -35.43 25.67 -15.98
CA PHE A 79 -35.27 24.49 -16.84
C PHE A 79 -36.57 23.68 -16.88
N THR A 80 -36.94 23.20 -18.06
CA THR A 80 -38.00 22.19 -18.18
C THR A 80 -37.50 20.83 -17.65
N GLU A 81 -38.43 19.96 -17.24
CA GLU A 81 -38.08 18.68 -16.62
C GLU A 81 -37.13 17.83 -17.48
N GLY A 82 -37.36 17.79 -18.80
CA GLY A 82 -36.52 17.05 -19.74
C GLY A 82 -35.09 17.60 -19.85
N GLU A 83 -34.92 18.92 -19.79
CA GLU A 83 -33.60 19.55 -19.80
C GLU A 83 -32.84 19.27 -18.50
N LEU A 84 -33.52 19.34 -17.35
CA LEU A 84 -32.94 19.00 -16.06
C LEU A 84 -32.52 17.52 -16.01
N GLN A 85 -33.36 16.60 -16.50
CA GLN A 85 -33.02 15.19 -16.64
C GLN A 85 -31.77 14.99 -17.54
N HIS A 86 -31.66 15.72 -18.65
CA HIS A 86 -30.49 15.67 -19.53
C HIS A 86 -29.21 16.20 -18.86
N VAL A 87 -29.28 17.32 -18.12
CA VAL A 87 -28.16 17.85 -17.33
C VAL A 87 -27.72 16.84 -16.27
N VAL A 88 -28.64 16.25 -15.51
CA VAL A 88 -28.33 15.21 -14.52
C VAL A 88 -27.69 13.98 -15.18
N GLY A 89 -28.22 13.53 -16.33
CA GLY A 89 -27.66 12.42 -17.11
C GLY A 89 -26.21 12.67 -17.53
N THR A 90 -25.93 13.82 -18.14
CA THR A 90 -24.56 14.17 -18.58
C THR A 90 -23.59 14.31 -17.40
N LEU A 91 -24.04 14.82 -16.24
CA LEU A 91 -23.24 14.89 -15.02
C LEU A 91 -22.94 13.50 -14.43
N LEU A 92 -23.92 12.58 -14.42
CA LEU A 92 -23.74 11.20 -13.98
C LEU A 92 -22.77 10.43 -14.90
N ASP A 93 -22.85 10.62 -16.21
CA ASP A 93 -21.90 10.01 -17.15
C ASP A 93 -20.50 10.64 -17.06
N ARG A 94 -20.39 11.95 -16.83
CA ARG A 94 -19.11 12.60 -16.54
C ARG A 94 -18.50 12.08 -15.22
N LYS A 95 -19.34 11.77 -14.22
CA LYS A 95 -18.95 11.11 -12.96
C LYS A 95 -18.49 9.66 -13.20
N ARG A 96 -19.19 8.86 -14.01
CA ARG A 96 -18.80 7.50 -14.44
C ARG A 96 -17.47 7.48 -15.22
N ARG A 97 -17.28 8.41 -16.16
CA ARG A 97 -16.02 8.58 -16.91
C ARG A 97 -14.87 8.97 -15.97
N LYS A 98 -15.13 9.83 -14.98
CA LYS A 98 -14.15 10.23 -13.95
C LYS A 98 -13.80 9.09 -12.98
N SER A 99 -14.78 8.27 -12.54
CA SER A 99 -14.51 7.15 -11.63
C SER A 99 -13.68 6.04 -12.30
N ARG A 100 -13.98 5.68 -13.55
CA ARG A 100 -13.15 4.76 -14.35
C ARG A 100 -11.69 5.23 -14.40
N ARG A 101 -11.45 6.50 -14.78
CA ARG A 101 -10.10 7.11 -14.81
C ARG A 101 -9.43 7.21 -13.43
N LEU A 102 -10.19 7.26 -12.34
CA LEU A 102 -9.63 7.26 -10.98
C LEU A 102 -9.19 5.85 -10.54
N GLY A 103 -9.89 4.79 -10.94
CA GLY A 103 -9.53 3.40 -10.65
C GLY A 103 -8.12 3.05 -11.13
N ASP A 104 -7.81 3.29 -12.41
CA ASP A 104 -6.48 3.05 -12.99
C ASP A 104 -5.38 3.84 -12.28
N ASN A 105 -5.66 5.10 -11.93
CA ASN A 105 -4.70 5.96 -11.26
C ASN A 105 -4.50 5.58 -9.78
N GLN A 106 -5.52 5.02 -9.12
CA GLN A 106 -5.39 4.45 -7.77
C GLN A 106 -4.61 3.12 -7.80
N ALA A 107 -4.79 2.30 -8.83
CA ALA A 107 -3.97 1.11 -9.09
C ALA A 107 -2.51 1.44 -9.41
N ARG A 108 -2.23 2.60 -10.06
CA ARG A 108 -0.86 3.13 -10.20
C ARG A 108 -0.30 3.67 -8.88
N ARG A 109 -1.05 4.50 -8.15
CA ARG A 109 -0.56 5.21 -6.94
C ARG A 109 -0.30 4.28 -5.74
N THR A 110 -0.99 3.15 -5.65
CA THR A 110 -0.82 2.17 -4.55
C THR A 110 0.43 1.26 -4.69
N LYS A 111 1.14 1.28 -5.83
CA LYS A 111 2.30 0.39 -6.07
C LYS A 111 3.46 0.56 -5.08
N ARG A 112 3.62 1.72 -4.44
CA ARG A 112 4.72 1.99 -3.49
C ARG A 112 4.57 1.37 -2.08
N ALA A 113 3.40 0.80 -1.73
CA ALA A 113 3.11 0.34 -0.35
C ALA A 113 2.86 -1.17 -0.20
N ARG A 114 2.90 -1.96 -1.27
CA ARG A 114 2.76 -3.43 -1.16
C ARG A 114 4.06 -4.04 -0.65
N ARG A 115 4.03 -4.60 0.57
CA ARG A 115 5.12 -5.45 1.11
C ARG A 115 5.46 -6.56 0.09
N PRO A 116 6.74 -6.96 -0.06
CA PRO A 116 7.11 -8.06 -0.94
C PRO A 116 6.39 -9.34 -0.48
N LYS A 117 5.64 -9.98 -1.38
CA LYS A 117 5.02 -11.27 -1.08
C LYS A 117 6.11 -12.36 -1.00
N PRO A 118 6.02 -13.32 -0.06
CA PRO A 118 6.89 -14.50 -0.06
C PRO A 118 6.66 -15.32 -1.34
N CYS A 119 7.61 -16.19 -1.68
CA CYS A 119 7.43 -17.18 -2.73
C CYS A 119 6.14 -17.99 -2.48
N SER A 120 5.21 -17.98 -3.43
CA SER A 120 4.05 -18.85 -3.40
C SER A 120 3.55 -19.14 -4.81
N LEU A 121 2.66 -20.11 -4.90
CA LEU A 121 1.86 -20.32 -6.09
C LEU A 121 0.96 -19.11 -6.38
N ARG A 122 0.70 -18.89 -7.66
CA ARG A 122 -0.29 -17.98 -8.25
C ARG A 122 -1.03 -18.73 -9.35
N GLN A 123 -2.13 -18.14 -9.79
CA GLN A 123 -2.97 -18.65 -10.86
C GLN A 123 -3.28 -17.47 -11.78
N LEU A 124 -3.39 -17.74 -13.08
CA LEU A 124 -3.76 -16.79 -14.12
C LEU A 124 -4.66 -17.54 -15.12
N GLU A 125 -5.76 -16.92 -15.51
CA GLU A 125 -6.63 -17.38 -16.60
C GLU A 125 -6.14 -16.69 -17.88
N LEU A 126 -5.94 -17.47 -18.94
CA LEU A 126 -5.54 -17.02 -20.28
C LEU A 126 -6.00 -18.04 -21.34
N THR A 127 -5.95 -17.70 -22.62
CA THR A 127 -6.18 -18.70 -23.68
C THR A 127 -4.96 -19.62 -23.85
N VAL A 128 -5.16 -20.78 -24.48
CA VAL A 128 -4.05 -21.64 -24.92
C VAL A 128 -3.12 -20.92 -25.90
N SER A 129 -3.67 -20.12 -26.81
CA SER A 129 -2.87 -19.29 -27.74
C SER A 129 -1.96 -18.28 -27.02
N GLU A 130 -2.39 -17.70 -25.89
CA GLU A 130 -1.58 -16.79 -25.06
C GLU A 130 -0.41 -17.48 -24.33
N LEU A 131 -0.35 -18.83 -24.27
CA LEU A 131 0.81 -19.56 -23.73
C LEU A 131 2.07 -19.44 -24.60
N GLY A 132 1.92 -19.05 -25.89
CA GLY A 132 3.03 -18.92 -26.83
C GLY A 132 3.69 -20.25 -27.24
N LEU A 133 3.01 -21.39 -27.03
CA LEU A 133 3.52 -22.73 -27.32
C LEU A 133 3.30 -23.19 -28.78
N GLY A 134 2.77 -22.31 -29.65
CA GLY A 134 2.55 -22.59 -31.08
C GLY A 134 1.24 -23.30 -31.42
N TYR A 135 0.32 -23.44 -30.47
CA TYR A 135 -1.02 -24.00 -30.68
C TYR A 135 -2.05 -22.90 -30.93
N ASP A 136 -2.93 -23.11 -31.90
CA ASP A 136 -4.08 -22.26 -32.16
C ASP A 136 -5.33 -22.86 -31.51
N SER A 137 -5.79 -22.20 -30.44
CA SER A 137 -6.91 -22.63 -29.61
C SER A 137 -7.42 -21.45 -28.78
N ASP A 138 -8.75 -21.26 -28.82
CA ASP A 138 -9.48 -20.28 -28.02
C ASP A 138 -9.88 -20.82 -26.62
N GLU A 139 -9.47 -22.04 -26.25
CA GLU A 139 -9.79 -22.61 -24.94
C GLU A 139 -9.10 -21.83 -23.81
N THR A 140 -9.88 -21.42 -22.81
CA THR A 140 -9.38 -20.69 -21.63
C THR A 140 -8.92 -21.65 -20.53
N VAL A 141 -7.66 -21.53 -20.13
CA VAL A 141 -6.94 -22.46 -19.25
C VAL A 141 -6.35 -21.75 -18.03
N LEU A 142 -6.34 -22.44 -16.89
CA LEU A 142 -5.85 -21.90 -15.61
C LEU A 142 -4.37 -22.22 -15.40
N LEU A 143 -3.48 -21.36 -15.88
CA LEU A 143 -2.04 -21.51 -15.67
C LEU A 143 -1.66 -21.22 -14.22
N ARG A 144 -1.06 -22.21 -13.55
CA ARG A 144 -0.48 -22.03 -12.21
C ARG A 144 1.01 -21.75 -12.31
N TYR A 145 1.50 -20.74 -11.59
CA TYR A 145 2.88 -20.25 -11.71
C TYR A 145 3.47 -19.76 -10.39
N CYS A 146 4.80 -19.80 -10.25
CA CYS A 146 5.49 -19.43 -9.03
C CYS A 146 5.94 -17.96 -9.05
N SER A 147 5.66 -17.21 -7.97
CA SER A 147 6.23 -15.85 -7.80
C SER A 147 6.25 -15.37 -6.35
N GLY A 148 7.27 -14.55 -6.06
CA GLY A 148 7.49 -13.92 -4.76
C GLY A 148 8.98 -13.78 -4.47
N LYS A 149 9.34 -13.47 -3.21
CA LYS A 149 10.73 -13.43 -2.75
C LYS A 149 11.04 -14.55 -1.76
N CYS A 150 12.27 -15.05 -1.81
CA CYS A 150 12.81 -16.11 -0.95
C CYS A 150 13.70 -15.57 0.17
N THR A 151 13.26 -14.52 0.87
CA THR A 151 14.09 -13.83 1.88
C THR A 151 14.36 -14.66 3.14
N SER A 152 13.60 -15.73 3.38
CA SER A 152 13.75 -16.66 4.51
C SER A 152 14.74 -17.80 4.25
N HIS A 153 15.06 -18.10 2.99
CA HIS A 153 15.89 -19.24 2.59
C HIS A 153 17.29 -18.82 2.14
N ARG A 154 17.81 -17.70 2.67
CA ARG A 154 19.15 -17.23 2.28
C ARG A 154 20.23 -18.03 3.01
N GLU A 155 21.16 -18.58 2.25
CA GLU A 155 22.31 -19.31 2.76
C GLU A 155 23.56 -18.44 2.86
N ASN A 156 24.62 -18.98 3.49
CA ASN A 156 25.94 -18.34 3.54
C ASN A 156 26.50 -18.04 2.13
N TYR A 157 26.14 -18.85 1.12
CA TYR A 157 26.47 -18.59 -0.27
C TYR A 157 25.86 -17.28 -0.77
N ASP A 158 24.57 -17.04 -0.54
CA ASP A 158 23.87 -15.82 -0.99
C ASP A 158 24.41 -14.55 -0.34
N ILE A 159 24.73 -14.62 0.95
CA ILE A 159 25.34 -13.53 1.71
C ILE A 159 26.73 -13.21 1.13
N THR A 160 27.51 -14.25 0.83
CA THR A 160 28.83 -14.12 0.20
C THR A 160 28.73 -13.56 -1.22
N MET A 161 27.78 -14.03 -2.03
CA MET A 161 27.58 -13.55 -3.40
C MET A 161 27.06 -12.10 -3.43
N GLU A 162 26.14 -11.71 -2.53
CA GLU A 162 25.71 -10.31 -2.41
C GLU A 162 26.87 -9.38 -2.04
N HIS A 163 27.71 -9.77 -1.08
CA HIS A 163 28.92 -9.01 -0.74
C HIS A 163 29.89 -8.94 -1.95
N MET A 164 30.18 -10.07 -2.58
CA MET A 164 31.08 -10.15 -3.73
C MET A 164 30.56 -9.37 -4.95
N MET A 165 29.24 -9.33 -5.19
CA MET A 165 28.63 -8.50 -6.23
C MET A 165 28.72 -7.00 -5.93
N ARG A 166 28.68 -6.61 -4.65
CA ARG A 166 28.83 -5.22 -4.22
C ARG A 166 30.29 -4.75 -4.26
N THR A 167 31.25 -5.56 -3.82
CA THR A 167 32.65 -5.11 -3.58
C THR A 167 33.73 -5.93 -4.30
N GLY A 168 33.53 -7.24 -4.49
CA GLY A 168 34.56 -8.18 -4.94
C GLY A 168 34.73 -8.25 -6.47
N PHE A 169 33.71 -8.71 -7.18
CA PHE A 169 33.76 -8.94 -8.63
C PHE A 169 34.07 -7.67 -9.41
N ARG A 170 33.47 -6.53 -9.01
CA ARG A 170 33.75 -5.20 -9.58
C ARG A 170 35.22 -4.81 -9.49
N LYS A 171 35.88 -5.04 -8.35
CA LYS A 171 37.33 -4.78 -8.18
C LYS A 171 38.21 -5.74 -8.99
N LYS A 172 37.72 -6.95 -9.26
CA LYS A 172 38.39 -7.95 -10.11
C LYS A 172 37.99 -7.85 -11.60
N GLY A 173 37.39 -6.74 -12.03
CA GLY A 173 37.00 -6.48 -13.42
C GLY A 173 35.84 -7.33 -13.98
N ARG A 174 35.28 -8.27 -13.20
CA ARG A 174 34.22 -9.17 -13.65
C ARG A 174 32.86 -8.47 -13.60
N LYS A 175 32.11 -8.55 -14.70
CA LYS A 175 30.81 -7.88 -14.90
C LYS A 175 29.61 -8.84 -14.85
N ASP A 176 29.88 -10.14 -14.71
CA ASP A 176 28.93 -11.25 -14.66
C ASP A 176 27.86 -11.02 -13.58
N LYS A 177 26.57 -10.94 -13.94
CA LYS A 177 25.48 -10.72 -12.96
C LYS A 177 25.08 -12.04 -12.32
N VAL A 178 25.67 -12.36 -11.17
CA VAL A 178 25.28 -13.50 -10.32
C VAL A 178 23.96 -13.19 -9.59
N SER A 179 23.16 -14.22 -9.26
CA SER A 179 22.01 -14.01 -8.36
C SER A 179 22.48 -13.77 -6.93
N ASN A 180 21.81 -12.87 -6.20
CA ASN A 180 22.12 -12.55 -4.80
C ASN A 180 21.28 -13.36 -3.79
N GLY A 181 20.56 -14.37 -4.26
CA GLY A 181 19.62 -15.18 -3.47
C GLY A 181 18.87 -16.22 -4.31
N PRO A 182 18.21 -17.19 -3.65
CA PRO A 182 17.39 -18.21 -4.31
C PRO A 182 16.19 -17.60 -5.06
N CYS A 183 15.84 -18.26 -6.15
CA CYS A 183 14.71 -17.97 -7.01
C CYS A 183 13.46 -18.73 -6.57
N CYS A 184 12.29 -18.10 -6.72
CA CYS A 184 11.00 -18.77 -6.55
C CYS A 184 10.69 -19.58 -7.83
N ARG A 185 10.81 -20.90 -7.78
CA ARG A 185 10.66 -21.81 -8.93
C ARG A 185 9.63 -22.92 -8.64
N PRO A 186 9.06 -23.57 -9.67
CA PRO A 186 8.29 -24.79 -9.49
C PRO A 186 9.15 -25.92 -8.91
N THR A 187 8.63 -26.61 -7.91
CA THR A 187 9.21 -27.85 -7.35
C THR A 187 8.44 -29.10 -7.76
N ALA A 188 7.21 -28.93 -8.24
CA ALA A 188 6.43 -29.96 -8.91
C ALA A 188 5.52 -29.30 -9.95
N PHE A 189 5.20 -30.03 -11.02
CA PHE A 189 4.25 -29.62 -12.06
C PHE A 189 2.94 -30.40 -11.94
N GLU A 190 1.92 -29.94 -12.65
CA GLU A 190 0.66 -30.65 -12.82
C GLU A 190 0.85 -31.75 -13.89
N LYS A 191 0.22 -32.92 -13.69
CA LYS A 191 0.52 -34.13 -14.48
C LYS A 191 -0.04 -34.07 -15.90
N GLU A 192 -1.24 -33.54 -16.03
CA GLU A 192 -2.01 -33.45 -17.26
C GLU A 192 -2.41 -31.99 -17.46
N PHE A 193 -2.05 -31.45 -18.63
CA PHE A 193 -2.52 -30.15 -19.11
C PHE A 193 -2.98 -30.37 -20.55
N SER A 194 -4.27 -30.67 -20.69
CA SER A 194 -4.90 -31.06 -21.95
C SER A 194 -5.90 -29.99 -22.40
N PHE A 195 -5.94 -29.73 -23.70
CA PHE A 195 -6.88 -28.80 -24.34
C PHE A 195 -7.27 -29.29 -25.75
N LEU A 196 -8.30 -28.68 -26.32
CA LEU A 196 -8.77 -28.89 -27.68
C LEU A 196 -8.24 -27.77 -28.59
N ASP A 197 -7.69 -28.11 -29.76
CA ASP A 197 -7.31 -27.10 -30.77
C ASP A 197 -8.50 -26.64 -31.64
N ASN A 198 -8.31 -25.55 -32.38
CA ASN A 198 -9.29 -25.03 -33.33
C ASN A 198 -9.57 -25.99 -34.52
N ASN A 199 -8.90 -27.15 -34.58
CA ASN A 199 -9.16 -28.25 -35.52
C ASN A 199 -9.85 -29.45 -34.85
N SER A 200 -10.37 -29.28 -33.63
CA SER A 200 -11.05 -30.31 -32.81
C SER A 200 -10.16 -31.51 -32.46
N ARG A 201 -8.84 -31.32 -32.30
CA ARG A 201 -7.90 -32.34 -31.84
C ARG A 201 -7.45 -32.05 -30.41
N TYR A 202 -7.43 -33.08 -29.57
CA TYR A 202 -6.89 -32.98 -28.22
C TYR A 202 -5.37 -33.02 -28.22
N HIS A 203 -4.75 -32.09 -27.49
CA HIS A 203 -3.31 -32.08 -27.20
C HIS A 203 -3.09 -32.11 -25.69
N THR A 204 -2.04 -32.80 -25.25
CA THR A 204 -1.65 -32.87 -23.84
C THR A 204 -0.18 -32.50 -23.71
N ILE A 205 0.10 -31.43 -22.95
CA ILE A 205 1.47 -30.93 -22.72
C ILE A 205 1.86 -31.19 -21.26
N GLN A 206 3.12 -31.55 -21.03
CA GLN A 206 3.67 -31.77 -19.69
C GLN A 206 4.48 -30.56 -19.21
N ASN A 207 4.57 -30.38 -17.89
CA ASN A 207 5.41 -29.37 -17.23
C ASN A 207 5.09 -27.89 -17.55
N VAL A 208 3.88 -27.60 -18.05
CA VAL A 208 3.41 -26.21 -18.29
C VAL A 208 2.97 -25.52 -17.00
N SER A 209 2.04 -26.15 -16.26
CA SER A 209 1.45 -25.58 -15.04
C SER A 209 2.17 -26.08 -13.78
N ALA A 210 2.48 -25.16 -12.86
CA ALA A 210 3.18 -25.46 -11.61
C ALA A 210 2.20 -25.94 -10.52
N LYS A 211 2.49 -27.08 -9.89
CA LYS A 211 1.72 -27.60 -8.76
C LYS A 211 2.21 -27.03 -7.42
N ASN A 212 3.52 -27.07 -7.19
CA ASN A 212 4.17 -26.59 -5.97
C ASN A 212 5.28 -25.60 -6.33
N CYS A 213 5.55 -24.66 -5.41
CA CYS A 213 6.65 -23.70 -5.53
C CYS A 213 7.63 -23.83 -4.37
N GLY A 214 8.90 -23.61 -4.63
CA GLY A 214 9.96 -23.56 -3.63
C GLY A 214 11.00 -22.47 -3.93
N CYS A 215 11.95 -22.35 -3.01
CA CYS A 215 13.10 -21.46 -3.11
C CYS A 215 14.33 -22.32 -3.40
N VAL A 216 14.97 -22.07 -4.55
CA VAL A 216 16.11 -22.84 -5.10
C VAL A 216 17.07 -21.93 -5.86
#